data_AF-A0A926CK57-F1
#
_entry.id   AF-A0A926CK57-F1
#
_cell.length_a   1.000
_cell.length_b   1.000
_cell.length_c   1.000
_cell.angle_alpha   90.00
_cell.angle_beta   90.00
_cell.angle_gamma   90.00
#
_symmetry.space_group_name_H-M   'P 1'
#
loop_
_entity.id
_entity.type
_entity.pdbx_description
1 polymer ?
#
loop_
_entity_poly.entity_id
_entity_poly.type
_entity_poly.pdbx_seq_one_letter_code
_entity_poly.pdbx_strand_id
1 'polypeptide(L)'
;MLAPSDPKPLTRGHLRYLPVVPGRMEFAAAIRHALLREQPKVVAVEIPLSLGASWRKAVRRLPQISVILYPGESEDDLVYVPVEPSDPFTEAVRTALEIGATIAFIEPDLTLRPHIHESAPDPFSLHTVGYDRYVSLYRASRAFRTPEIVAHAKAIAWKLQGTDPFAPTAVVLSMNLLEPVMEQAEIPQEDPDIGTPRRDIEMVNPHPECLSEILVEYPWLQSRYEEYRMFLDDPTSIARPQVQLDVLRHAETTYETNTGDSVVHWQRRSIAHYTRNLAFAAGDLTANLFDICV
;
A
#
# COMPACT_ATOMS: atom_id res chain seq x y z
N MET A 1 -19.48 -11.35 -8.54
CA MET A 1 -18.23 -11.92 -8.00
C MET A 1 -17.15 -10.85 -8.17
N LEU A 2 -16.86 -10.13 -7.10
CA LEU A 2 -15.74 -9.19 -7.01
C LEU A 2 -15.23 -9.38 -5.58
N ALA A 3 -14.39 -10.40 -5.36
CA ALA A 3 -13.68 -10.55 -4.10
C ALA A 3 -12.31 -9.88 -4.22
N PRO A 4 -11.67 -9.42 -3.13
CA PRO A 4 -10.23 -9.23 -3.14
C PRO A 4 -9.70 -10.62 -3.43
N SER A 5 -8.96 -10.73 -4.51
CA SER A 5 -8.41 -12.01 -4.91
C SER A 5 -7.54 -12.56 -3.79
N ASP A 6 -7.97 -13.66 -3.21
CA ASP A 6 -7.35 -14.26 -2.04
C ASP A 6 -5.91 -14.71 -2.36
N PRO A 7 -4.87 -14.00 -1.87
CA PRO A 7 -3.49 -14.21 -2.29
C PRO A 7 -3.02 -15.63 -1.98
N LYS A 8 -2.22 -16.25 -2.87
CA LYS A 8 -1.38 -17.39 -2.52
C LYS A 8 0.07 -16.91 -2.42
N PRO A 9 0.67 -16.93 -1.21
CA PRO A 9 2.01 -16.40 -1.05
C PRO A 9 3.04 -17.24 -1.81
N LEU A 10 4.04 -16.56 -2.37
CA LEU A 10 5.23 -17.21 -2.90
C LEU A 10 6.04 -17.72 -1.72
N THR A 11 6.30 -19.03 -1.64
CA THR A 11 6.90 -19.65 -0.45
C THR A 11 8.36 -20.05 -0.67
N ARG A 12 9.24 -19.68 0.26
CA ARG A 12 10.64 -20.12 0.35
C ARG A 12 10.96 -20.46 1.82
N GLY A 13 11.08 -21.75 2.13
CA GLY A 13 11.24 -22.17 3.52
C GLY A 13 10.05 -21.73 4.38
N HIS A 14 10.32 -21.04 5.48
CA HIS A 14 9.30 -20.47 6.37
C HIS A 14 8.77 -19.10 5.91
N LEU A 15 9.41 -18.49 4.89
CA LEU A 15 9.05 -17.18 4.36
C LEU A 15 7.95 -17.30 3.31
N ARG A 16 6.90 -16.50 3.46
CA ARG A 16 5.73 -16.43 2.59
C ARG A 16 5.57 -15.01 2.07
N TYR A 17 6.03 -14.75 0.85
CA TYR A 17 6.04 -13.43 0.24
C TYR A 17 4.67 -13.05 -0.33
N LEU A 18 4.22 -11.87 0.07
CA LEU A 18 2.99 -11.21 -0.34
C LEU A 18 3.37 -9.83 -0.92
N PRO A 19 3.84 -9.78 -2.17
CA PRO A 19 4.23 -8.52 -2.80
C PRO A 19 3.02 -7.59 -3.03
N VAL A 20 3.22 -6.28 -2.93
CA VAL A 20 2.15 -5.28 -3.03
C VAL A 20 2.57 -4.07 -3.86
N VAL A 21 1.58 -3.35 -4.40
CA VAL A 21 1.78 -1.97 -4.87
C VAL A 21 1.50 -1.04 -3.68
N PRO A 22 2.48 -0.23 -3.21
CA PRO A 22 2.30 0.67 -2.08
C PRO A 22 1.14 1.65 -2.28
N GLY A 23 0.44 2.00 -1.20
CA GLY A 23 -0.65 2.99 -1.23
C GLY A 23 -1.87 2.58 -2.04
N ARG A 24 -2.09 1.28 -2.30
CA ARG A 24 -3.25 0.79 -3.08
C ARG A 24 -4.20 -0.06 -2.25
N MET A 25 -5.45 0.40 -2.17
CA MET A 25 -6.52 -0.23 -1.38
C MET A 25 -6.75 -1.69 -1.75
N GLU A 26 -6.69 -2.02 -3.04
CA GLU A 26 -6.89 -3.39 -3.56
C GLU A 26 -5.91 -4.38 -2.93
N PHE A 27 -4.66 -3.95 -2.73
CA PHE A 27 -3.64 -4.74 -2.04
C PHE A 27 -3.85 -4.79 -0.53
N ALA A 28 -4.28 -3.69 0.10
CA ALA A 28 -4.61 -3.70 1.53
C ALA A 28 -5.72 -4.72 1.85
N ALA A 29 -6.80 -4.74 1.05
CA ALA A 29 -7.84 -5.75 1.17
C ALA A 29 -7.27 -7.17 1.00
N ALA A 30 -6.48 -7.41 -0.04
CA ALA A 30 -5.89 -8.74 -0.30
C ALA A 30 -4.98 -9.22 0.84
N ILE A 31 -4.12 -8.34 1.37
CA ILE A 31 -3.22 -8.65 2.50
C ILE A 31 -4.00 -9.00 3.76
N ARG A 32 -5.06 -8.24 4.08
CA ARG A 32 -5.93 -8.55 5.22
C ARG A 32 -6.49 -9.97 5.14
N HIS A 33 -7.04 -10.34 3.99
CA HIS A 33 -7.58 -11.70 3.77
C HIS A 33 -6.51 -12.77 3.96
N ALA A 34 -5.35 -12.61 3.32
CA ALA A 34 -4.25 -13.56 3.41
C ALA A 34 -3.79 -13.76 4.87
N LEU A 35 -3.58 -12.66 5.61
CA LEU A 35 -3.08 -12.71 6.99
C LEU A 35 -4.10 -13.28 7.98
N LEU A 36 -5.39 -12.94 7.85
CA LEU A 36 -6.45 -13.50 8.70
C LEU A 36 -6.63 -14.99 8.49
N ARG A 37 -6.51 -15.45 7.23
CA ARG A 37 -6.61 -16.87 6.87
C ARG A 37 -5.39 -17.66 7.34
N GLU A 38 -4.19 -17.12 7.14
CA GLU A 38 -2.94 -17.86 7.38
C GLU A 38 -2.43 -17.77 8.82
N GLN A 39 -2.84 -16.75 9.56
CA GLN A 39 -2.40 -16.43 10.93
C GLN A 39 -0.89 -16.70 11.15
N PRO A 40 0.00 -16.05 10.37
CA PRO A 40 1.43 -16.24 10.53
C PRO A 40 1.89 -15.81 11.93
N LYS A 41 2.98 -16.40 12.41
CA LYS A 41 3.56 -16.02 13.71
C LYS A 41 4.35 -14.73 13.64
N VAL A 42 4.88 -14.41 12.45
CA VAL A 42 5.61 -13.18 12.18
C VAL A 42 5.02 -12.53 10.92
N VAL A 43 4.81 -11.21 10.97
CA VAL A 43 4.51 -10.39 9.80
C VAL A 43 5.67 -9.42 9.61
N ALA A 44 6.46 -9.69 8.58
CA ALA A 44 7.57 -8.85 8.14
C ALA A 44 7.05 -7.81 7.16
N VAL A 45 7.35 -6.52 7.40
CA VAL A 45 6.81 -5.40 6.62
C VAL A 45 7.94 -4.47 6.20
N GLU A 46 7.98 -4.12 4.90
CA GLU A 46 8.92 -3.17 4.31
C GLU A 46 8.63 -1.73 4.76
N ILE A 47 8.96 -1.47 6.03
CA ILE A 47 8.98 -0.16 6.67
C ILE A 47 10.32 -0.04 7.39
N PRO A 48 10.95 1.15 7.42
CA PRO A 48 12.24 1.31 8.07
C PRO A 48 12.19 0.99 9.56
N LEU A 49 13.26 0.37 10.05
CA LEU A 49 13.41 -0.04 11.44
C LEU A 49 13.16 1.13 12.40
N SER A 50 13.76 2.29 12.14
CA SER A 50 13.61 3.50 12.97
C SER A 50 12.17 4.02 13.07
N LEU A 51 11.36 3.85 12.02
CA LEU A 51 9.97 4.32 12.00
C LEU A 51 9.02 3.41 12.77
N GLY A 52 9.43 2.19 13.12
CA GLY A 52 8.54 1.16 13.63
C GLY A 52 7.77 1.52 14.91
N ALA A 53 8.36 2.30 15.81
CA ALA A 53 7.66 2.77 17.02
C ALA A 53 6.54 3.77 16.67
N SER A 54 6.85 4.78 15.87
CA SER A 54 5.89 5.79 15.40
C SER A 54 4.81 5.18 14.52
N TRP A 55 5.16 4.23 13.65
CA TRP A 55 4.22 3.52 12.80
C TRP A 55 3.18 2.74 13.61
N ARG A 56 3.62 1.96 14.61
CA ARG A 56 2.70 1.26 15.52
C ARG A 56 1.81 2.22 16.30
N LYS A 57 2.30 3.41 16.65
CA LYS A 57 1.50 4.43 17.32
C LYS A 57 0.44 5.00 16.37
N ALA A 58 0.83 5.35 15.15
CA ALA A 58 -0.06 5.85 14.11
C ALA A 58 -1.16 4.84 13.75
N VAL A 59 -0.78 3.57 13.54
CA VAL A 59 -1.70 2.47 13.24
C VAL A 59 -2.80 2.32 14.30
N ARG A 60 -2.47 2.43 15.59
CA ARG A 60 -3.46 2.32 16.68
C ARG A 60 -4.46 3.47 16.73
N ARG A 61 -4.17 4.57 16.04
CA ARG A 61 -5.03 5.77 16.00
C ARG A 61 -5.99 5.76 14.82
N LEU A 62 -5.80 4.87 13.85
CA LEU A 62 -6.71 4.74 12.72
C LEU A 62 -8.14 4.52 13.21
N PRO A 63 -9.15 5.16 12.57
CA PRO A 63 -9.08 5.85 11.27
C PRO A 63 -8.55 7.29 11.30
N GLN A 64 -8.12 7.83 12.45
CA GLN A 64 -7.50 9.16 12.49
C GLN A 64 -6.09 9.11 11.88
N ILE A 65 -5.98 9.61 10.65
CA ILE A 65 -4.72 9.66 9.89
C ILE A 65 -3.65 10.41 10.66
N SER A 66 -2.44 9.87 10.65
CA SER A 66 -1.23 10.49 11.20
C SER A 66 -0.21 10.67 10.09
N VAL A 67 0.62 11.70 10.17
CA VAL A 67 1.79 11.87 9.30
C VAL A 67 3.04 11.74 10.17
N ILE A 68 3.95 10.86 9.77
CA ILE A 68 5.26 10.72 10.36
C ILE A 68 6.21 11.66 9.62
N LEU A 69 6.94 12.48 10.36
CA LEU A 69 7.88 13.47 9.85
C LEU A 69 9.28 13.12 10.31
N TYR A 70 10.26 13.23 9.43
CA TYR A 70 11.67 13.15 9.80
C TYR A 70 12.55 13.90 8.79
N PRO A 71 13.73 14.39 9.19
CA PRO A 71 14.65 15.10 8.29
C PRO A 71 15.07 14.24 7.09
N GLY A 72 15.10 14.87 5.91
CA GLY A 72 15.55 14.28 4.66
C GLY A 72 17.08 14.27 4.52
N GLU A 73 17.55 14.35 3.28
CA GLU A 73 18.99 14.33 2.98
C GLU A 73 19.68 15.65 3.32
N SER A 74 18.98 16.78 3.20
CA SER A 74 19.46 18.09 3.63
C SER A 74 18.74 18.58 4.88
N GLU A 75 19.35 19.53 5.61
CA GLU A 75 18.75 20.11 6.83
C GLU A 75 17.39 20.80 6.55
N ASP A 76 17.15 21.24 5.31
CA ASP A 76 15.92 21.92 4.90
C ASP A 76 14.87 20.96 4.31
N ASP A 77 15.22 19.69 4.07
CA ASP A 77 14.30 18.68 3.55
C ASP A 77 13.58 17.99 4.70
N LEU A 78 12.24 17.91 4.60
CA LEU A 78 11.43 17.13 5.52
C LEU A 78 10.70 16.04 4.74
N VAL A 79 10.82 14.80 5.20
CA VAL A 79 10.10 13.67 4.62
C VAL A 79 8.78 13.48 5.35
N TYR A 80 7.70 13.43 4.57
CA TYR A 80 6.34 13.23 5.06
C TYR A 80 5.89 11.82 4.70
N VAL A 81 5.52 11.02 5.70
CA VAL A 81 4.99 9.68 5.49
C VAL A 81 3.61 9.57 6.12
N PRO A 82 2.54 9.76 5.31
CA PRO A 82 1.18 9.49 5.73
C PRO A 82 1.00 8.02 6.10
N VAL A 83 0.35 7.76 7.23
CA VAL A 83 -0.08 6.41 7.62
C VAL A 83 -1.56 6.28 7.28
N GLU A 84 -1.82 5.70 6.11
CA GLU A 84 -3.13 5.64 5.47
C GLU A 84 -3.85 4.32 5.75
N PRO A 85 -5.14 4.32 6.14
CA PRO A 85 -5.90 3.10 6.36
C PRO A 85 -5.84 2.08 5.22
N SER A 86 -5.89 2.56 3.96
CA SER A 86 -5.92 1.70 2.77
C SER A 86 -4.54 1.36 2.19
N ASP A 87 -3.46 1.68 2.88
CA ASP A 87 -2.12 1.26 2.48
C ASP A 87 -1.84 -0.20 2.90
N PRO A 88 -1.33 -1.07 2.01
CA PRO A 88 -1.10 -2.48 2.33
C PRO A 88 -0.08 -2.72 3.44
N PHE A 89 0.94 -1.87 3.61
CA PHE A 89 1.89 -2.02 4.71
C PHE A 89 1.24 -1.65 6.04
N THR A 90 0.44 -0.59 6.04
CA THR A 90 -0.39 -0.19 7.17
C THR A 90 -1.37 -1.29 7.56
N GLU A 91 -2.08 -1.90 6.60
CA GLU A 91 -2.99 -3.00 6.87
C GLU A 91 -2.27 -4.27 7.36
N ALA A 92 -1.07 -4.56 6.84
CA ALA A 92 -0.26 -5.67 7.32
C ALA A 92 0.06 -5.52 8.82
N VAL A 93 0.49 -4.32 9.24
CA VAL A 93 0.76 -4.01 10.65
C VAL A 93 -0.51 -4.10 11.48
N ARG A 94 -1.63 -3.56 11.00
CA ARG A 94 -2.93 -3.63 11.72
C ARG A 94 -3.37 -5.08 11.92
N THR A 95 -3.37 -5.87 10.86
CA THR A 95 -3.81 -7.27 10.92
C THR A 95 -2.87 -8.09 11.79
N ALA A 96 -1.55 -7.84 11.73
CA ALA A 96 -0.58 -8.47 12.62
C ALA A 96 -0.89 -8.21 14.11
N LEU A 97 -1.24 -6.97 14.47
CA LEU A 97 -1.67 -6.64 15.84
C LEU A 97 -2.96 -7.37 16.23
N GLU A 98 -3.93 -7.49 15.32
CA GLU A 98 -5.21 -8.16 15.57
C GLU A 98 -5.05 -9.67 15.81
N ILE A 99 -4.20 -10.34 15.01
CA ILE A 99 -3.96 -11.78 15.14
C ILE A 99 -2.89 -12.13 16.20
N GLY A 100 -2.28 -11.12 16.83
CA GLY A 100 -1.21 -11.31 17.81
C GLY A 100 0.11 -11.80 17.22
N ALA A 101 0.39 -11.50 15.96
CA ALA A 101 1.66 -11.83 15.32
C ALA A 101 2.77 -10.85 15.72
N THR A 102 4.00 -11.34 15.76
CA THR A 102 5.18 -10.49 15.92
C THR A 102 5.39 -9.67 14.65
N ILE A 103 5.55 -8.35 14.78
CA ILE A 103 5.84 -7.48 13.64
C ILE A 103 7.35 -7.32 13.51
N ALA A 104 7.88 -7.65 12.34
CA ALA A 104 9.27 -7.40 11.97
C ALA A 104 9.31 -6.26 10.93
N PHE A 105 9.90 -5.12 11.29
CA PHE A 105 10.23 -4.09 10.31
C PHE A 105 11.54 -4.48 9.65
N ILE A 106 11.55 -4.64 8.32
CA ILE A 106 12.67 -5.28 7.61
C ILE A 106 13.46 -4.32 6.75
N GLU A 107 12.99 -3.10 6.56
CA GLU A 107 13.69 -2.16 5.70
C GLU A 107 14.84 -1.47 6.47
N PRO A 108 16.05 -1.43 5.90
CA PRO A 108 17.18 -0.72 6.52
C PRO A 108 16.97 0.80 6.55
N ASP A 109 17.60 1.47 7.51
CA ASP A 109 17.63 2.93 7.62
C ASP A 109 18.74 3.54 6.75
N LEU A 110 18.83 3.12 5.49
CA LEU A 110 19.79 3.68 4.54
C LEU A 110 19.46 5.15 4.26
N THR A 111 20.51 5.97 4.16
CA THR A 111 20.40 7.40 3.80
C THR A 111 19.79 7.56 2.41
N LEU A 112 20.19 6.70 1.46
CA LEU A 112 19.65 6.67 0.11
C LEU A 112 18.77 5.43 -0.07
N ARG A 113 17.46 5.62 -0.23
CA ARG A 113 16.60 4.57 -0.77
C ARG A 113 16.85 4.47 -2.27
N PRO A 114 16.99 3.26 -2.84
CA PRO A 114 17.06 3.12 -4.28
C PRO A 114 15.76 3.65 -4.91
N HIS A 115 15.87 4.63 -5.81
CA HIS A 115 14.74 5.12 -6.58
C HIS A 115 14.39 4.07 -7.64
N ILE A 116 13.27 3.37 -7.45
CA ILE A 116 12.79 2.35 -8.38
C ILE A 116 11.53 2.86 -9.06
N HIS A 117 11.68 3.38 -10.29
CA HIS A 117 10.56 3.78 -11.13
C HIS A 117 10.09 2.59 -11.97
N GLU A 118 9.31 1.70 -11.37
CA GLU A 118 8.58 0.65 -12.10
C GLU A 118 7.08 0.88 -11.99
N SER A 119 6.42 1.03 -13.13
CA SER A 119 4.96 1.08 -13.20
C SER A 119 4.40 -0.33 -13.09
N ALA A 120 3.62 -0.57 -12.04
CA ALA A 120 2.81 -1.76 -11.94
C ALA A 120 1.54 -1.63 -12.80
N PRO A 121 0.97 -2.73 -13.32
CA PRO A 121 -0.35 -2.70 -13.96
C PRO A 121 -1.41 -2.10 -13.00
N ASP A 122 -2.49 -1.53 -13.53
CA ASP A 122 -3.58 -0.97 -12.70
C ASP A 122 -4.02 -1.97 -11.61
N PRO A 123 -3.91 -1.63 -10.31
CA PRO A 123 -4.34 -2.46 -9.19
C PRO A 123 -5.82 -2.90 -9.26
N PHE A 124 -6.69 -2.14 -9.91
CA PHE A 124 -8.09 -2.53 -10.13
C PHE A 124 -8.19 -3.86 -10.91
N SER A 125 -7.18 -4.20 -11.71
CA SER A 125 -7.15 -5.48 -12.45
C SER A 125 -7.12 -6.71 -11.54
N LEU A 126 -6.73 -6.58 -10.25
CA LEU A 126 -6.78 -7.67 -9.27
C LEU A 126 -8.18 -8.30 -9.19
N HIS A 127 -9.23 -7.50 -9.33
CA HIS A 127 -10.62 -7.97 -9.32
C HIS A 127 -10.98 -8.89 -10.48
N THR A 128 -10.26 -8.79 -11.60
CA THR A 128 -10.54 -9.56 -12.82
C THR A 128 -9.60 -10.75 -12.96
N VAL A 129 -8.30 -10.52 -12.80
CA VAL A 129 -7.27 -11.55 -13.06
C VAL A 129 -6.89 -12.35 -11.81
N GLY A 130 -7.11 -11.76 -10.63
CA GLY A 130 -6.67 -12.30 -9.37
C GLY A 130 -5.21 -11.97 -9.03
N TYR A 131 -4.93 -11.90 -7.73
CA TYR A 131 -3.63 -11.56 -7.13
C TYR A 131 -2.50 -12.41 -7.70
N ASP A 132 -2.64 -13.74 -7.67
CA ASP A 132 -1.58 -14.65 -8.13
C ASP A 132 -1.23 -14.43 -9.60
N ARG A 133 -2.25 -14.20 -10.43
CA ARG A 133 -2.05 -13.94 -11.85
C ARG A 133 -1.43 -12.57 -12.06
N TYR A 134 -1.89 -11.55 -11.34
CA TYR A 134 -1.31 -10.21 -11.36
C TYR A 134 0.19 -10.27 -11.01
N VAL A 135 0.55 -10.90 -9.90
CA VAL A 135 1.94 -11.08 -9.47
C VAL A 135 2.74 -11.83 -10.53
N SER A 136 2.21 -12.92 -11.08
CA SER A 136 2.90 -13.70 -12.11
C SER A 136 3.19 -12.88 -13.38
N LEU A 137 2.27 -11.98 -13.76
CA LEU A 137 2.42 -11.11 -14.92
C LEU A 137 3.41 -9.99 -14.64
N TYR A 138 3.36 -9.37 -13.46
CA TYR A 138 4.34 -8.37 -13.04
C TYR A 138 5.75 -8.95 -13.05
N ARG A 139 5.95 -10.15 -12.50
CA ARG A 139 7.26 -10.82 -12.48
C ARG A 139 7.79 -11.16 -13.88
N ALA A 140 6.89 -11.39 -14.84
CA ALA A 140 7.26 -11.65 -16.23
C ALA A 140 7.71 -10.38 -16.97
N SER A 141 7.21 -9.20 -16.59
CA SER A 141 7.83 -7.93 -16.98
C SER A 141 9.14 -7.75 -16.21
N ARG A 142 10.24 -7.54 -16.94
CA ARG A 142 11.60 -7.56 -16.38
C ARG A 142 11.78 -6.55 -15.24
N ALA A 143 12.38 -7.00 -14.13
CA ALA A 143 12.80 -6.15 -13.02
C ALA A 143 14.15 -5.46 -13.31
N PHE A 144 14.25 -4.16 -13.00
CA PHE A 144 15.49 -3.40 -13.03
C PHE A 144 16.42 -3.84 -11.88
N ARG A 145 17.72 -4.01 -12.16
CA ARG A 145 18.71 -4.43 -11.17
C ARG A 145 19.87 -3.45 -11.15
N THR A 146 19.96 -2.66 -10.08
CA THR A 146 21.14 -1.84 -9.81
C THR A 146 21.89 -2.36 -8.59
N PRO A 147 23.18 -2.02 -8.44
CA PRO A 147 23.94 -2.34 -7.23
C PRO A 147 23.25 -1.85 -5.94
N GLU A 148 22.58 -0.70 -5.98
CA GLU A 148 21.86 -0.13 -4.85
C GLU A 148 20.64 -0.98 -4.47
N ILE A 149 19.87 -1.45 -5.46
CA ILE A 149 18.74 -2.38 -5.23
C ILE A 149 19.26 -3.68 -4.60
N VAL A 150 20.37 -4.22 -5.11
CA VAL A 150 20.96 -5.46 -4.57
C VAL A 150 21.43 -5.26 -3.13
N ALA A 151 22.12 -4.15 -2.82
CA ALA A 151 22.56 -3.83 -1.47
C ALA A 151 21.38 -3.69 -0.50
N HIS A 152 20.33 -2.99 -0.91
CA HIS A 152 19.10 -2.85 -0.14
C HIS A 152 18.41 -4.21 0.10
N ALA A 153 18.32 -5.05 -0.94
CA ALA A 153 17.75 -6.40 -0.84
C ALA A 153 18.55 -7.33 0.08
N LYS A 154 19.89 -7.23 0.09
CA LYS A 154 20.75 -7.97 1.03
C LYS A 154 20.44 -7.60 2.48
N ALA A 155 20.24 -6.30 2.76
CA ALA A 155 19.91 -5.84 4.09
C ALA A 155 18.55 -6.36 4.57
N ILE A 156 17.54 -6.34 3.71
CA ILE A 156 16.22 -6.94 3.97
C ILE A 156 16.36 -8.45 4.19
N ALA A 157 17.07 -9.15 3.30
CA ALA A 157 17.27 -10.59 3.37
C ALA A 157 17.96 -11.02 4.67
N TRP A 158 18.98 -10.29 5.12
CA TRP A 158 19.64 -10.54 6.41
C TRP A 158 18.65 -10.44 7.58
N LYS A 159 17.77 -9.42 7.59
CA LYS A 159 16.71 -9.31 8.60
C LYS A 159 15.72 -10.48 8.54
N LEU A 160 15.34 -10.93 7.35
CA LEU A 160 14.46 -12.08 7.18
C LEU A 160 15.11 -13.38 7.67
N GLN A 161 16.41 -13.57 7.45
CA GLN A 161 17.18 -14.72 7.95
C GLN A 161 17.29 -14.73 9.48
N GLY A 162 17.20 -13.56 10.12
CA GLY A 162 17.12 -13.43 11.58
C GLY A 162 15.74 -13.75 12.18
N THR A 163 14.71 -14.00 11.36
CA THR A 163 13.40 -14.45 11.87
C THR A 163 13.44 -15.92 12.30
N ASP A 164 12.56 -16.33 13.22
CA ASP A 164 12.51 -17.71 13.70
C ASP A 164 12.21 -18.68 12.53
N PRO A 165 13.13 -19.60 12.18
CA PRO A 165 12.98 -20.50 11.03
C PRO A 165 11.86 -21.53 11.21
N PHE A 166 11.35 -21.73 12.42
CA PHE A 166 10.22 -22.60 12.71
C PHE A 166 8.88 -21.86 12.77
N ALA A 167 8.93 -20.53 12.75
CA ALA A 167 7.77 -19.67 12.77
C ALA A 167 7.41 -19.26 11.33
N PRO A 168 6.22 -19.62 10.83
CA PRO A 168 5.81 -19.17 9.52
C PRO A 168 5.72 -17.63 9.45
N THR A 169 6.49 -17.02 8.56
CA THR A 169 6.63 -15.56 8.41
C THR A 169 5.98 -15.09 7.12
N ALA A 170 4.96 -14.22 7.22
CA ALA A 170 4.44 -13.52 6.05
C ALA A 170 5.30 -12.27 5.79
N VAL A 171 5.74 -12.07 4.55
CA VAL A 171 6.60 -10.96 4.13
C VAL A 171 5.82 -10.05 3.19
N VAL A 172 5.46 -8.86 3.66
CA VAL A 172 4.76 -7.83 2.89
C VAL A 172 5.79 -6.80 2.43
N LEU A 173 6.04 -6.80 1.12
CA LEU A 173 7.06 -5.97 0.45
C LEU A 173 6.52 -5.45 -0.88
N SER A 174 7.13 -4.41 -1.39
CA SER A 174 6.84 -3.83 -2.69
C SER A 174 7.17 -4.82 -3.84
N MET A 175 6.36 -4.81 -4.91
CA MET A 175 6.53 -5.70 -6.07
C MET A 175 7.92 -5.59 -6.71
N ASN A 176 8.48 -4.38 -6.75
CA ASN A 176 9.77 -4.09 -7.38
C ASN A 176 10.97 -4.66 -6.58
N LEU A 177 10.84 -4.88 -5.26
CA LEU A 177 11.85 -5.51 -4.43
C LEU A 177 11.68 -7.03 -4.29
N LEU A 178 10.58 -7.60 -4.82
CA LEU A 178 10.27 -9.02 -4.68
C LEU A 178 11.40 -9.94 -5.15
N GLU A 179 11.80 -9.82 -6.42
CA GLU A 179 12.82 -10.72 -6.99
C GLU A 179 14.20 -10.53 -6.34
N PRO A 180 14.72 -9.29 -6.18
CA PRO A 180 15.98 -9.08 -5.49
C PRO A 180 16.01 -9.67 -4.07
N VAL A 181 14.95 -9.46 -3.28
CA VAL A 181 14.88 -9.95 -1.89
C VAL A 181 14.76 -11.48 -1.87
N MET A 182 13.93 -12.07 -2.71
CA MET A 182 13.79 -13.54 -2.79
C MET A 182 15.12 -14.21 -3.12
N GLU A 183 15.87 -13.67 -4.09
CA GLU A 183 17.19 -14.20 -4.46
C GLU A 183 18.21 -14.07 -3.32
N GLN A 184 18.28 -12.91 -2.66
CA GLN A 184 19.23 -12.71 -1.56
C GLN A 184 18.84 -13.52 -0.30
N ALA A 185 17.56 -13.77 -0.06
CA ALA A 185 17.11 -14.56 1.08
C ALA A 185 17.53 -16.04 1.00
N GLU A 186 17.80 -16.57 -0.20
CA GLU A 186 18.24 -17.97 -0.43
C GLU A 186 19.71 -18.22 -0.05
N ILE A 187 20.51 -17.17 0.11
CA ILE A 187 21.95 -17.24 0.41
C ILE A 187 22.24 -16.58 1.75
N PRO A 188 23.02 -17.19 2.66
CA PRO A 188 23.41 -16.57 3.92
C PRO A 188 24.00 -15.17 3.69
N GLN A 189 23.43 -14.17 4.35
CA GLN A 189 23.89 -12.79 4.28
C GLN A 189 24.88 -12.49 5.41
N GLU A 190 25.94 -11.75 5.09
CA GLU A 190 26.78 -11.13 6.10
C GLU A 190 26.06 -9.93 6.74
N ASP A 191 26.57 -9.45 7.87
CA ASP A 191 26.04 -8.25 8.55
C ASP A 191 26.07 -7.06 7.57
N PRO A 192 24.90 -6.57 7.11
CA PRO A 192 24.82 -5.55 6.09
C PRO A 192 24.94 -4.16 6.72
N ASP A 193 25.29 -3.16 5.90
CA ASP A 193 25.03 -1.78 6.30
C ASP A 193 23.50 -1.57 6.39
N ILE A 194 23.01 -1.38 7.62
CA ILE A 194 21.60 -1.08 7.90
C ILE A 194 21.34 0.43 7.96
N GLY A 195 22.37 1.25 7.70
CA GLY A 195 22.32 2.70 7.73
C GLY A 195 22.23 3.27 9.15
N THR A 196 22.00 4.59 9.22
CA THR A 196 21.90 5.31 10.50
C THR A 196 20.42 5.47 10.86
N PRO A 197 19.97 5.04 12.06
CA PRO A 197 18.59 5.23 12.47
C PRO A 197 18.18 6.69 12.35
N ARG A 198 17.02 6.92 11.70
CA ARG A 198 16.44 8.26 11.57
C ARG A 198 16.19 8.85 12.96
N ARG A 199 16.57 10.11 13.13
CA ARG A 199 16.38 10.89 14.36
C ARG A 199 15.27 11.91 14.16
N ASP A 200 14.86 12.53 15.26
CA ASP A 200 13.88 13.63 15.25
C ASP A 200 12.57 13.25 14.54
N ILE A 201 12.14 12.00 14.75
CA ILE A 201 10.90 11.47 14.20
C ILE A 201 9.74 12.07 14.97
N GLU A 202 8.96 12.90 14.30
CA GLU A 202 7.73 13.45 14.83
C GLU A 202 6.50 12.74 14.24
N MET A 203 5.39 12.80 14.96
CA MET A 203 4.11 12.29 14.48
C MET A 203 3.06 13.37 14.70
N VAL A 204 2.49 13.86 13.61
CA VAL A 204 1.52 14.95 13.61
C VAL A 204 0.17 14.48 13.08
N ASN A 205 -0.85 15.30 13.33
CA ASN A 205 -2.18 15.12 12.76
C ASN A 205 -2.33 16.13 11.62
N PRO A 206 -2.54 15.67 10.38
CA PRO A 206 -2.86 16.59 9.31
C PRO A 206 -4.23 17.21 9.55
N HIS A 207 -4.40 18.47 9.15
CA HIS A 207 -5.73 19.07 9.10
C HIS A 207 -6.57 18.34 8.04
N PRO A 208 -7.88 18.11 8.26
CA PRO A 208 -8.73 17.38 7.29
C PRO A 208 -8.71 17.97 5.87
N GLU A 209 -8.54 19.28 5.75
CA GLU A 209 -8.46 19.96 4.44
C GLU A 209 -7.18 19.65 3.66
N CYS A 210 -6.12 19.19 4.33
CA CYS A 210 -4.86 18.81 3.66
C CYS A 210 -4.90 17.38 3.11
N LEU A 211 -5.92 16.58 3.45
CA LEU A 211 -5.95 15.15 3.12
C LEU A 211 -5.97 14.90 1.61
N SER A 212 -6.59 15.77 0.82
CA SER A 212 -6.57 15.64 -0.66
C SER A 212 -5.20 15.91 -1.28
N GLU A 213 -4.29 16.58 -0.57
CA GLU A 213 -2.97 16.95 -1.08
C GLU A 213 -1.88 15.97 -0.66
N ILE A 214 -2.04 15.31 0.49
CA ILE A 214 -0.99 14.48 1.08
C ILE A 214 -1.23 12.98 0.94
N LEU A 215 -2.46 12.55 0.67
CA LEU A 215 -2.79 11.12 0.62
C LEU A 215 -2.60 10.54 -0.78
N VAL A 216 -2.26 9.26 -0.84
CA VAL A 216 -2.21 8.50 -2.10
C VAL A 216 -3.61 8.13 -2.56
N GLU A 217 -4.47 7.69 -1.63
CA GLU A 217 -5.87 7.35 -1.92
C GLU A 217 -6.83 8.42 -1.39
N TYR A 218 -7.89 8.67 -2.14
CA TYR A 218 -8.85 9.70 -1.76
C TYR A 218 -9.63 9.31 -0.49
N PRO A 219 -9.90 10.26 0.43
CA PRO A 219 -10.48 9.97 1.75
C PRO A 219 -11.75 9.12 1.74
N TRP A 220 -12.61 9.29 0.74
CA TRP A 220 -13.86 8.53 0.64
C TRP A 220 -13.61 7.03 0.41
N LEU A 221 -12.61 6.66 -0.40
CA LEU A 221 -12.23 5.25 -0.57
C LEU A 221 -11.68 4.67 0.72
N GLN A 222 -10.88 5.45 1.44
CA GLN A 222 -10.31 5.03 2.72
C GLN A 222 -11.42 4.81 3.76
N SER A 223 -12.44 5.67 3.79
CA SER A 223 -13.62 5.49 4.66
C SER A 223 -14.39 4.22 4.29
N ARG A 224 -14.63 3.96 3.00
CA ARG A 224 -15.26 2.72 2.53
C ARG A 224 -14.44 1.50 2.89
N TYR A 225 -13.12 1.60 2.80
CA TYR A 225 -12.21 0.54 3.21
C TYR A 225 -12.29 0.26 4.71
N GLU A 226 -12.39 1.28 5.57
CA GLU A 226 -12.58 1.10 7.01
C GLU A 226 -13.89 0.38 7.34
N GLU A 227 -15.00 0.77 6.70
CA GLU A 227 -16.30 0.08 6.83
C GLU A 227 -16.16 -1.39 6.42
N TYR A 228 -15.59 -1.63 5.25
CA TYR A 228 -15.33 -2.97 4.73
C TYR A 228 -14.46 -3.80 5.67
N ARG A 229 -13.40 -3.21 6.22
CA ARG A 229 -12.43 -3.87 7.08
C ARG A 229 -13.05 -4.39 8.37
N MET A 230 -13.99 -3.63 8.94
CA MET A 230 -14.69 -3.98 10.18
C MET A 230 -15.60 -5.20 10.01
N PHE A 231 -16.29 -5.30 8.87
CA PHE A 231 -17.33 -6.31 8.67
C PHE A 231 -16.94 -7.42 7.68
N LEU A 232 -15.85 -7.23 6.92
CA LEU A 232 -15.49 -8.01 5.74
C LEU A 232 -16.71 -8.21 4.83
N ASP A 233 -17.41 -7.11 4.55
CA ASP A 233 -18.66 -7.07 3.79
C ASP A 233 -18.45 -7.46 2.31
N ASP A 234 -19.48 -7.37 1.48
CA ASP A 234 -19.37 -7.60 0.04
C ASP A 234 -18.23 -6.74 -0.56
N PRO A 235 -17.24 -7.33 -1.24
CA PRO A 235 -16.08 -6.54 -1.70
C PRO A 235 -16.39 -5.67 -2.92
N THR A 236 -17.63 -5.72 -3.43
CA THR A 236 -18.18 -4.67 -4.29
C THR A 236 -18.29 -3.31 -3.59
N SER A 237 -18.41 -3.28 -2.26
CA SER A 237 -18.51 -2.05 -1.45
C SER A 237 -17.25 -1.17 -1.51
N ILE A 238 -16.11 -1.78 -1.82
CA ILE A 238 -14.81 -1.12 -1.98
C ILE A 238 -14.34 -1.07 -3.44
N ALA A 239 -15.16 -1.52 -4.39
CA ALA A 239 -14.78 -1.50 -5.80
C ALA A 239 -14.64 -0.04 -6.28
N ARG A 240 -13.43 0.35 -6.70
CA ARG A 240 -13.09 1.75 -7.02
C ARG A 240 -14.08 2.45 -7.96
N PRO A 241 -14.52 1.89 -9.10
CA PRO A 241 -15.53 2.55 -9.94
C PRO A 241 -16.86 2.80 -9.24
N GLN A 242 -17.28 1.87 -8.37
CA GLN A 242 -18.53 2.00 -7.62
C GLN A 242 -18.40 3.09 -6.55
N VAL A 243 -17.29 3.11 -5.83
CA VAL A 243 -17.00 4.15 -4.85
C VAL A 243 -16.89 5.54 -5.51
N GLN A 244 -16.24 5.64 -6.66
CA GLN A 244 -16.16 6.90 -7.43
C GLN A 244 -17.55 7.36 -7.91
N LEU A 245 -18.40 6.44 -8.36
CA LEU A 245 -19.78 6.77 -8.73
C LEU A 245 -20.59 7.27 -7.53
N ASP A 246 -20.39 6.68 -6.35
CA ASP A 246 -21.01 7.15 -5.10
C ASP A 246 -20.55 8.57 -4.75
N VAL A 247 -19.24 8.86 -4.86
CA VAL A 247 -18.70 10.22 -4.66
C VAL A 247 -19.34 11.20 -5.64
N LEU A 248 -19.44 10.84 -6.93
CA LEU A 248 -20.08 11.69 -7.93
C LEU A 248 -21.54 12.00 -7.57
N ARG A 249 -22.33 10.99 -7.18
CA ARG A 249 -23.73 11.18 -6.77
C ARG A 249 -23.85 12.09 -5.54
N HIS A 250 -22.95 11.93 -4.58
CA HIS A 250 -22.92 12.79 -3.40
C HIS A 250 -22.55 14.24 -3.77
N ALA A 251 -21.57 14.42 -4.66
CA ALA A 251 -21.17 15.72 -5.19
C ALA A 251 -22.31 16.40 -5.97
N GLU A 252 -23.06 15.64 -6.79
CA GLU A 252 -24.24 16.16 -7.51
C GLU A 252 -25.32 16.67 -6.54
N THR A 253 -25.60 15.91 -5.49
CA THR A 253 -26.58 16.30 -4.45
C THR A 253 -26.14 17.57 -3.72
N THR A 254 -24.86 17.64 -3.37
CA THR A 254 -24.26 18.80 -2.70
C THR A 254 -24.28 20.03 -3.62
N TYR A 255 -23.97 19.86 -4.90
CA TYR A 255 -24.03 20.90 -5.91
C TYR A 255 -25.45 21.47 -6.03
N GLU A 256 -26.46 20.63 -6.23
CA GLU A 256 -27.85 21.05 -6.34
C GLU A 256 -28.34 21.78 -5.08
N THR A 257 -27.95 21.30 -3.90
CA THR A 257 -28.29 21.95 -2.63
C THR A 257 -27.67 23.35 -2.51
N ASN A 258 -26.44 23.52 -2.99
CA ASN A 258 -25.69 24.78 -2.84
C ASN A 258 -26.00 25.81 -3.94
N THR A 259 -26.34 25.37 -5.15
CA THR A 259 -26.53 26.26 -6.31
C THR A 259 -27.98 26.35 -6.77
N GLY A 260 -28.81 25.35 -6.46
CA GLY A 260 -30.16 25.18 -7.02
C GLY A 260 -30.16 24.58 -8.44
N ASP A 261 -28.99 24.34 -9.03
CA ASP A 261 -28.85 23.76 -10.36
C ASP A 261 -28.63 22.25 -10.29
N SER A 262 -29.32 21.49 -11.14
CA SER A 262 -29.12 20.03 -11.24
C SER A 262 -28.09 19.69 -12.32
N VAL A 263 -27.24 18.70 -12.07
CA VAL A 263 -26.41 18.11 -13.14
C VAL A 263 -27.31 17.39 -14.13
N VAL A 264 -27.25 17.76 -15.41
CA VAL A 264 -28.11 17.19 -16.47
C VAL A 264 -27.46 15.99 -17.15
N HIS A 265 -28.26 15.18 -17.85
CA HIS A 265 -27.81 13.91 -18.42
C HIS A 265 -26.57 14.02 -19.31
N TRP A 266 -26.46 15.06 -20.14
CA TRP A 266 -25.31 15.22 -21.03
C TRP A 266 -24.02 15.56 -20.27
N GLN A 267 -24.09 16.29 -19.15
CA GLN A 267 -22.92 16.57 -18.30
C GLN A 267 -22.38 15.29 -17.67
N ARG A 268 -23.25 14.42 -17.17
CA ARG A 268 -22.86 13.08 -16.66
C ARG A 268 -22.15 12.25 -17.73
N ARG A 269 -22.66 12.28 -18.96
CA ARG A 269 -22.01 11.59 -20.09
C ARG A 269 -20.64 12.19 -20.42
N SER A 270 -20.52 13.51 -20.41
CA SER A 270 -19.24 14.19 -20.63
C SER A 270 -18.21 13.81 -19.56
N ILE A 271 -18.60 13.81 -18.28
CA ILE A 271 -17.75 13.37 -17.17
C ILE A 271 -17.32 11.92 -17.36
N ALA A 272 -18.26 11.00 -17.63
CA ALA A 272 -17.94 9.59 -17.85
C ALA A 272 -17.00 9.38 -19.05
N HIS A 273 -17.18 10.12 -20.15
CA HIS A 273 -16.29 10.07 -21.30
C HIS A 273 -14.89 10.60 -20.97
N TYR A 274 -14.81 11.71 -20.23
CA TYR A 274 -13.55 12.29 -19.77
C TYR A 274 -12.78 11.31 -18.87
N THR A 275 -13.42 10.79 -17.82
CA THR A 275 -12.84 9.80 -16.90
C THR A 275 -12.33 8.56 -17.62
N ARG A 276 -13.12 8.02 -18.57
CA ARG A 276 -12.70 6.87 -19.39
C ARG A 276 -11.48 7.20 -20.24
N ASN A 277 -11.46 8.36 -20.89
CA ASN A 277 -10.35 8.77 -21.75
C ASN A 277 -9.08 9.03 -20.93
N LEU A 278 -9.22 9.58 -19.71
CA LEU A 278 -8.12 9.80 -18.79
C LEU A 278 -7.48 8.48 -18.36
N ALA A 279 -8.29 7.50 -17.93
CA ALA A 279 -7.81 6.15 -17.62
C ALA A 279 -7.08 5.52 -18.82
N PHE A 280 -7.68 5.60 -20.01
CA PHE A 280 -7.07 5.07 -21.24
C PHE A 280 -5.73 5.74 -21.57
N ALA A 281 -5.61 7.06 -21.39
CA ALA A 281 -4.38 7.80 -21.64
C ALA A 281 -3.27 7.45 -20.63
N ALA A 282 -3.64 7.13 -19.39
CA ALA A 282 -2.72 6.68 -18.35
C ALA A 282 -2.31 5.19 -18.49
N GLY A 283 -2.99 4.42 -19.34
CA GLY A 283 -2.79 2.97 -19.44
C GLY A 283 -3.50 2.18 -18.33
N ASP A 284 -4.45 2.81 -17.66
CA ASP A 284 -5.19 2.27 -16.52
C ASP A 284 -6.60 1.81 -16.94
N LEU A 285 -7.19 0.92 -16.14
CA LEU A 285 -8.60 0.51 -16.24
C LEU A 285 -9.52 1.53 -15.58
N THR A 286 -9.01 2.24 -14.57
CA THR A 286 -9.75 3.23 -13.79
C THR A 286 -8.89 4.47 -13.54
N ALA A 287 -9.44 5.66 -13.70
CA ALA A 287 -8.72 6.89 -13.39
C ALA A 287 -8.70 7.13 -11.88
N ASN A 288 -7.63 7.73 -11.34
CA ASN A 288 -7.62 8.18 -9.95
C ASN A 288 -8.58 9.37 -9.78
N LEU A 289 -9.28 9.44 -8.63
CA LEU A 289 -10.17 10.57 -8.35
C LEU A 289 -9.42 11.90 -8.32
N PHE A 290 -8.19 11.92 -7.81
CA PHE A 290 -7.38 13.14 -7.81
C PHE A 290 -7.08 13.62 -9.23
N ASP A 291 -6.75 12.72 -10.15
CA ASP A 291 -6.53 13.09 -11.56
C ASP A 291 -7.79 13.59 -12.26
N ILE A 292 -8.98 13.12 -11.84
CA ILE A 292 -10.27 13.57 -12.39
C ILE A 292 -10.59 15.00 -11.94
N CYS A 293 -10.08 15.44 -10.79
CA CYS A 293 -10.41 16.70 -10.14
C CYS A 293 -9.43 17.85 -10.44
N VAL A 294 -8.40 17.61 -11.25
CA VAL A 294 -7.36 18.60 -11.62
C VAL A 294 -7.61 19.21 -12.99
#